data_AF-A0A7J2Z0U2-F1
#
_entry.id   AF-A0A7J2Z0U2-F1
#
_cell.length_a   1.000
_cell.length_b   1.000
_cell.length_c   1.000
_cell.angle_alpha   90.00
_cell.angle_beta   90.00
_cell.angle_gamma   90.00
#
_symmetry.space_group_name_H-M   'P 1'
#
loop_
_entity.id
_entity.type
_entity.pdbx_description
1 polymer ?
#
loop_
_entity_poly.entity_id
_entity_poly.type
_entity_poly.pdbx_seq_one_letter_code
_entity_poly.pdbx_strand_id
1 'polypeptide(L)'
;MISMAFLLQFGGDIWSNILWLIILVIFFNFYPRIMVSQLLWRLEKSAVMLEGLTSKAKNIVLKKLPKRSKEIKERIDNFLEFFMIEPVSLDPYGIIKKLEHISNLSEERFKVFVKDLASSLNKEEQANLVMGLSGAISLNQLAKVVRHYVETVRKTKNLQLG
;
A
#
# COMPACT_ATOMS: atom_id res chain seq x y z
N MET A 1 22.13 15.18 34.59
CA MET A 1 21.54 14.00 35.25
C MET A 1 20.25 14.44 35.91
N ILE A 2 19.12 14.34 35.20
CA ILE A 2 17.81 14.65 35.78
C ILE A 2 17.57 13.56 36.82
N SER A 3 17.60 13.95 38.08
CA SER A 3 17.53 13.05 39.22
C SER A 3 16.26 12.22 39.14
N MET A 4 16.42 10.91 39.26
CA MET A 4 15.35 9.91 39.42
C MET A 4 14.37 10.27 40.56
N ALA A 5 14.77 11.19 41.46
CA ALA A 5 13.95 11.76 42.52
C ALA A 5 12.85 12.72 42.05
N PHE A 6 12.94 13.33 40.86
CA PHE A 6 11.90 14.25 40.37
C PHE A 6 10.66 13.51 39.84
N LEU A 7 10.78 12.22 39.52
CA LEU A 7 9.66 11.39 39.04
C LEU A 7 8.91 10.66 40.17
N LEU A 8 9.44 10.68 41.40
CA LEU A 8 8.88 9.95 42.55
C LEU A 8 8.77 10.81 43.81
N GLN A 9 8.67 12.14 43.68
CA GLN A 9 8.25 12.96 44.80
C GLN A 9 6.72 12.83 44.96
N PHE A 10 6.29 11.71 45.56
CA PHE A 10 4.99 11.60 46.26
C PHE A 10 5.03 12.50 47.51
N GLY A 11 5.21 13.80 47.32
CA GLY A 11 5.41 14.81 48.36
C GLY A 11 4.23 15.76 48.51
N GLY A 12 3.02 15.30 48.18
CA GLY A 12 1.76 15.98 48.49
C GLY A 12 0.83 15.07 49.31
N ASP A 13 -0.19 15.66 49.92
CA ASP A 13 -1.23 14.97 50.70
C ASP A 13 -1.71 13.68 50.01
N ILE A 14 -2.14 12.66 50.79
CA ILE A 14 -2.64 11.37 50.27
C ILE A 14 -3.71 11.57 49.18
N TRP A 15 -4.54 12.60 49.33
CA TRP A 15 -5.55 13.02 48.35
C TRP A 15 -4.97 13.46 47.00
N SER A 16 -3.85 14.19 47.02
CA SER A 16 -3.15 14.63 45.81
C SER A 16 -2.50 13.46 45.06
N ASN A 17 -1.96 12.48 45.79
CA ASN A 17 -1.37 11.27 45.21
C ASN A 17 -2.45 10.38 44.57
N ILE A 18 -3.61 10.25 45.20
CA ILE A 18 -4.77 9.52 44.65
C ILE A 18 -5.28 10.21 43.37
N LEU A 19 -5.42 11.53 43.40
CA LEU A 19 -5.85 12.31 42.22
C LEU A 19 -4.88 12.15 41.05
N TRP A 20 -3.57 12.23 41.31
CA TRP A 20 -2.53 12.00 40.31
C TRP A 20 -2.59 10.59 39.72
N LEU A 21 -2.81 9.57 40.55
CA LEU A 21 -2.90 8.17 40.12
C LEU A 21 -4.13 7.95 39.22
N ILE A 22 -5.27 8.57 39.54
CA ILE A 22 -6.48 8.53 38.68
C ILE A 22 -6.20 9.17 37.31
N ILE A 23 -5.54 10.34 37.29
CA ILE A 23 -5.17 11.02 36.03
C ILE A 23 -4.25 10.14 35.19
N LEU A 24 -3.27 9.47 35.82
CA LEU A 24 -2.34 8.57 35.14
C LEU A 24 -3.07 7.39 34.48
N VAL A 25 -3.99 6.75 35.19
CA VAL A 25 -4.78 5.62 34.65
C VAL A 25 -5.61 6.04 33.44
N ILE A 26 -6.24 7.21 33.49
CA ILE A 26 -7.01 7.75 32.36
C ILE A 26 -6.09 8.01 31.17
N PHE A 27 -4.94 8.66 31.41
CA PHE A 27 -4.00 8.99 30.35
C PHE A 27 -3.41 7.75 29.68
N PHE A 28 -3.06 6.73 30.46
CA PHE A 28 -2.51 5.47 29.96
C PHE A 28 -3.51 4.71 29.08
N ASN A 29 -4.82 4.81 29.36
CA ASN A 29 -5.85 4.19 28.54
C ASN A 29 -6.16 5.00 27.27
N PHE A 30 -6.11 6.33 27.34
CA PHE A 30 -6.57 7.22 26.29
C PHE A 30 -5.48 7.56 25.26
N TYR A 31 -4.23 7.74 25.71
CA TYR A 31 -3.12 8.15 24.84
C TYR A 31 -2.85 7.16 23.70
N PRO A 32 -2.76 5.82 23.94
CA PRO A 32 -2.58 4.86 22.86
C PRO A 32 -3.73 4.87 21.83
N ARG A 33 -4.97 5.09 22.27
CA ARG A 33 -6.15 5.18 21.39
C ARG A 33 -6.04 6.34 20.41
N ILE A 34 -5.59 7.50 20.89
CA ILE A 34 -5.36 8.67 20.03
C ILE A 34 -4.24 8.37 19.04
N MET A 35 -3.13 7.78 19.48
CA MET A 35 -1.99 7.47 18.62
C MET A 35 -2.39 6.55 17.45
N VAL A 36 -3.13 5.47 17.72
CA VAL A 36 -3.60 4.56 16.65
C VAL A 36 -4.57 5.26 15.71
N SER A 37 -5.44 6.14 16.22
CA SER A 37 -6.32 6.94 15.37
C SER A 37 -5.51 7.84 14.41
N GLN A 38 -4.47 8.51 14.90
CA GLN A 38 -3.59 9.32 14.07
C GLN A 38 -2.83 8.48 13.03
N LEU A 39 -2.34 7.30 13.41
CA LEU A 39 -1.69 6.37 12.49
C LEU A 39 -2.65 5.92 11.39
N LEU A 40 -3.88 5.54 11.75
CA LEU A 40 -4.90 5.11 10.81
C LEU A 40 -5.22 6.24 9.82
N TRP A 41 -5.35 7.48 10.28
CA TRP A 41 -5.58 8.63 9.41
C TRP A 41 -4.43 8.87 8.42
N ARG A 42 -3.18 8.66 8.85
CA ARG A 42 -2.01 8.75 7.97
C ARG A 42 -2.04 7.64 6.91
N LEU A 43 -2.28 6.40 7.33
CA LEU A 43 -2.39 5.25 6.42
C LEU A 43 -3.52 5.44 5.40
N GLU A 44 -4.67 5.96 5.85
CA GLU A 44 -5.81 6.25 4.97
C GLU A 44 -5.48 7.34 3.95
N LYS A 45 -4.81 8.42 4.35
CA LYS A 45 -4.32 9.45 3.41
C LYS A 45 -3.34 8.86 2.39
N SER A 46 -2.42 8.00 2.84
CA SER A 46 -1.48 7.31 1.94
C SER A 46 -2.20 6.38 0.97
N ALA A 47 -3.22 5.63 1.41
CA ALA A 47 -4.03 4.78 0.55
C ALA A 47 -4.75 5.60 -0.54
N VAL A 48 -5.44 6.67 -0.14
CA VAL A 48 -6.14 7.57 -1.07
C VAL A 48 -5.18 8.23 -2.06
N MET A 49 -3.98 8.61 -1.60
CA MET A 49 -2.94 9.15 -2.47
C MET A 49 -2.52 8.11 -3.54
N LEU A 50 -2.27 6.86 -3.14
CA LEU A 50 -1.89 5.78 -4.07
C LEU A 50 -3.01 5.44 -5.07
N GLU A 51 -4.27 5.40 -4.63
CA GLU A 51 -5.43 5.22 -5.51
C GLU A 51 -5.55 6.38 -6.53
N GLY A 52 -5.29 7.61 -6.08
CA GLY A 52 -5.22 8.78 -6.94
C GLY A 52 -4.09 8.70 -7.96
N LEU A 53 -2.89 8.25 -7.55
CA LEU A 53 -1.75 8.02 -8.46
C LEU A 53 -2.05 6.91 -9.46
N THR A 54 -2.67 5.81 -9.03
CA THR A 54 -3.11 4.72 -9.90
C THR A 54 -4.08 5.22 -10.97
N SER A 55 -5.07 6.01 -10.56
CA SER A 55 -6.04 6.63 -11.48
C SER A 55 -5.37 7.57 -12.49
N LYS A 56 -4.38 8.36 -12.03
CA LYS A 56 -3.58 9.23 -12.92
C LYS A 56 -2.74 8.41 -13.90
N ALA A 57 -2.07 7.36 -13.45
CA ALA A 57 -1.26 6.47 -14.29
C ALA A 57 -2.12 5.81 -15.37
N LYS A 58 -3.29 5.28 -15.00
CA LYS A 58 -4.28 4.75 -15.94
C LYS A 58 -4.68 5.79 -17.00
N ASN A 59 -4.97 7.02 -16.57
CA ASN A 59 -5.33 8.09 -17.50
C ASN A 59 -4.18 8.45 -18.46
N ILE A 60 -2.92 8.38 -18.02
CA ILE A 60 -1.75 8.59 -18.89
C ILE A 60 -1.67 7.49 -19.95
N VAL A 61 -1.86 6.22 -19.57
CA VAL A 61 -1.88 5.08 -20.51
C VAL A 61 -3.03 5.24 -21.52
N LEU A 62 -4.24 5.54 -21.05
CA LEU A 62 -5.41 5.79 -21.91
C LEU A 62 -5.21 6.95 -22.88
N LYS A 63 -4.47 7.99 -22.48
CA LYS A 63 -4.21 9.14 -23.35
C LYS A 63 -3.30 8.79 -24.52
N LYS A 64 -2.36 7.87 -24.32
CA LYS A 64 -1.41 7.40 -25.34
C LYS A 64 -2.01 6.38 -26.32
N LEU A 65 -3.22 5.88 -26.06
CA LEU A 65 -3.89 4.96 -26.97
C LEU A 65 -4.63 5.71 -28.10
N PRO A 66 -4.61 5.17 -29.34
CA PRO A 66 -5.23 5.82 -30.49
C PRO A 66 -6.77 5.78 -30.44
N LYS A 67 -7.35 4.79 -29.76
CA LYS A 67 -8.81 4.65 -29.57
C LYS A 67 -9.15 4.65 -28.08
N ARG A 68 -10.16 5.43 -27.71
CA ARG A 68 -10.70 5.53 -26.35
C ARG A 68 -12.13 5.00 -26.33
N SER A 69 -12.28 3.69 -26.57
CA SER A 69 -13.58 3.03 -26.41
C SER A 69 -13.80 2.64 -24.94
N LYS A 70 -15.07 2.49 -24.55
CA LYS A 70 -15.44 1.98 -23.22
C LYS A 70 -14.85 0.58 -22.96
N GLU A 71 -14.85 -0.26 -23.99
CA GLU A 71 -14.28 -1.61 -23.94
C GLU A 71 -12.77 -1.60 -23.66
N ILE A 72 -12.00 -0.72 -24.30
CA ILE A 72 -10.55 -0.58 -24.05
C ILE A 72 -10.29 -0.19 -22.60
N LYS A 73 -11.11 0.73 -22.06
CA LYS A 73 -10.98 1.16 -20.66
C LYS A 73 -11.22 0.00 -19.70
N GLU A 74 -12.24 -0.82 -19.96
CA GLU A 74 -12.56 -2.00 -19.16
C GLU A 74 -11.48 -3.08 -19.25
N ARG A 75 -10.92 -3.33 -20.45
CA ARG A 75 -9.78 -4.23 -20.62
C ARG A 75 -8.56 -3.78 -19.81
N ILE A 76 -8.24 -2.49 -19.81
CA ILE A 76 -7.15 -1.94 -18.98
C ILE A 76 -7.46 -2.10 -17.50
N ASP A 77 -8.69 -1.81 -17.06
CA ASP A 77 -9.09 -2.01 -15.67
C ASP A 77 -8.86 -3.45 -15.21
N ASN A 78 -9.32 -4.42 -15.99
CA ASN A 78 -9.10 -5.83 -15.72
C ASN A 78 -7.60 -6.19 -15.73
N PHE A 79 -6.80 -5.55 -16.58
CA PHE A 79 -5.37 -5.80 -16.65
C PHE A 79 -4.59 -5.18 -15.48
N LEU A 80 -5.06 -4.07 -14.90
CA LEU A 80 -4.48 -3.49 -13.68
C LEU A 80 -4.63 -4.42 -12.47
N GLU A 81 -5.58 -5.35 -12.52
CA GLU A 81 -5.76 -6.40 -11.51
C GLU A 81 -4.75 -7.55 -11.65
N PHE A 82 -3.84 -7.50 -12.62
CA PHE A 82 -2.80 -8.51 -12.79
C PHE A 82 -1.93 -8.65 -11.54
N PHE A 83 -1.67 -9.88 -11.15
CA PHE A 83 -0.77 -10.24 -10.05
C PHE A 83 0.12 -11.42 -10.47
N MET A 84 1.33 -11.44 -9.93
CA MET A 84 2.25 -12.57 -10.08
C MET A 84 2.12 -13.49 -8.88
N ILE A 85 2.12 -14.79 -9.13
CA ILE A 85 2.14 -15.80 -8.07
C ILE A 85 3.59 -16.08 -7.73
N GLU A 86 3.97 -15.85 -6.47
CA GLU A 86 5.32 -16.10 -6.00
C GLU A 86 5.63 -17.60 -5.97
N PRO A 87 6.88 -18.00 -6.30
CA PRO A 87 7.26 -19.40 -6.26
C PRO A 87 7.34 -19.90 -4.81
N VAL A 88 6.91 -21.14 -4.58
CA VAL A 88 7.07 -21.78 -3.27
C VAL A 88 8.55 -21.94 -2.91
N SER A 89 8.90 -21.65 -1.65
CA SER A 89 10.27 -21.51 -1.15
C SER A 89 11.03 -22.82 -0.89
N LEU A 90 10.50 -23.97 -1.32
CA LEU A 90 11.01 -25.30 -0.96
C LEU A 90 12.29 -25.74 -1.70
N ASP A 91 13.02 -24.83 -2.37
CA ASP A 91 14.12 -25.24 -3.26
C ASP A 91 15.46 -24.53 -2.98
N PRO A 92 16.44 -25.24 -2.40
CA PRO A 92 17.79 -24.70 -2.16
C PRO A 92 18.62 -24.53 -3.44
N TYR A 93 18.18 -25.04 -4.60
CA TYR A 93 18.98 -25.03 -5.84
C TYR A 93 18.69 -23.87 -6.81
N GLY A 94 17.81 -22.91 -6.47
CA GLY A 94 17.80 -21.61 -7.16
C GLY A 94 16.44 -20.93 -7.30
N ILE A 95 15.93 -20.34 -6.22
CA ILE A 95 14.76 -19.46 -6.25
C ILE A 95 14.91 -18.30 -7.26
N ILE A 96 16.14 -17.82 -7.46
CA ILE A 96 16.46 -16.73 -8.38
C ILE A 96 16.05 -17.05 -9.82
N LYS A 97 16.37 -18.26 -10.32
CA LYS A 97 16.00 -18.68 -11.70
C LYS A 97 14.48 -18.73 -11.88
N LYS A 98 13.74 -19.13 -10.83
CA LYS A 98 12.28 -19.18 -10.85
C LYS A 98 11.69 -17.77 -10.86
N LEU A 99 12.23 -16.86 -10.04
CA LEU A 99 11.82 -15.46 -10.02
C LEU A 99 12.09 -14.78 -11.36
N GLU A 100 13.27 -14.99 -11.95
CA GLU A 100 13.61 -14.49 -13.29
C GLU A 100 12.63 -15.02 -14.34
N HIS A 101 12.33 -16.32 -14.31
CA HIS A 101 11.37 -16.91 -15.23
C HIS A 101 9.96 -16.30 -15.09
N ILE A 102 9.47 -16.12 -13.87
CA ILE A 102 8.16 -15.50 -13.61
C ILE A 102 8.16 -14.03 -14.06
N SER A 103 9.24 -13.30 -13.81
CA SER A 103 9.40 -11.92 -14.28
C SER A 103 9.34 -11.86 -15.81
N ASN A 104 10.09 -12.73 -16.50
CA ASN A 104 10.11 -12.80 -17.96
C ASN A 104 8.72 -13.12 -18.54
N LEU A 105 8.00 -14.06 -17.92
CA LEU A 105 6.62 -14.41 -18.31
C LEU A 105 5.65 -13.24 -18.12
N SER A 106 5.79 -12.47 -17.04
CA SER A 106 4.96 -11.30 -16.80
C SER A 106 5.21 -10.21 -17.84
N GLU A 107 6.47 -9.93 -18.16
CA GLU A 107 6.84 -8.95 -19.18
C GLU A 107 6.35 -9.38 -20.57
N GLU A 108 6.48 -10.66 -20.91
CA GLU A 108 5.94 -11.22 -22.15
C GLU A 108 4.42 -11.00 -22.22
N ARG A 109 3.70 -11.28 -21.13
CA ARG A 109 2.25 -11.07 -21.08
C ARG A 109 1.86 -9.61 -21.24
N PHE A 110 2.65 -8.68 -20.71
CA PHE A 110 2.43 -7.25 -20.88
C PHE A 110 2.62 -6.82 -22.35
N LYS A 111 3.66 -7.32 -23.00
CA LYS A 111 3.90 -7.09 -24.44
C LYS A 111 2.76 -7.63 -25.29
N VAL A 112 2.28 -8.84 -25.01
CA VAL A 112 1.15 -9.45 -25.73
C VAL A 112 -0.11 -8.61 -25.56
N PHE A 113 -0.42 -8.17 -24.34
CA PHE A 113 -1.59 -7.33 -24.07
C PHE A 113 -1.54 -5.99 -24.81
N VAL A 114 -0.38 -5.30 -24.79
CA VAL A 114 -0.22 -4.03 -25.52
C VAL A 114 -0.30 -4.23 -27.03
N LYS A 115 0.25 -5.34 -27.55
CA LYS A 115 0.18 -5.66 -28.98
C LYS A 115 -1.26 -5.88 -29.45
N ASP A 116 -2.09 -6.52 -28.63
CA ASP A 116 -3.54 -6.67 -28.90
C ASP A 116 -4.26 -5.32 -28.87
N LEU A 117 -3.97 -4.48 -27.87
CA LEU A 117 -4.66 -3.22 -27.64
C LEU A 117 -4.26 -2.10 -28.63
N ALA A 118 -3.01 -2.10 -29.09
CA ALA A 118 -2.38 -1.00 -29.81
C ALA A 118 -1.52 -1.48 -30.98
N SER A 119 -2.03 -2.46 -31.74
CA SER A 119 -1.35 -3.03 -32.92
C SER A 119 -0.96 -2.01 -34.00
N SER A 120 -1.62 -0.85 -34.03
CA SER A 120 -1.36 0.23 -35.00
C SER A 120 -0.21 1.17 -34.61
N LEU A 121 0.32 1.09 -33.37
CA LEU A 121 1.39 1.98 -32.90
C LEU A 121 2.78 1.45 -33.26
N ASN A 122 3.78 2.33 -33.27
CA ASN A 122 5.17 1.93 -33.50
C ASN A 122 5.72 1.09 -32.34
N LYS A 123 6.76 0.29 -32.58
CA LYS A 123 7.40 -0.58 -31.56
C LYS A 123 7.86 0.20 -30.33
N GLU A 124 8.39 1.41 -30.52
CA GLU A 124 8.85 2.26 -29.41
C GLU A 124 7.68 2.78 -28.56
N GLU A 125 6.57 3.17 -29.20
CA GLU A 125 5.36 3.59 -28.50
C GLU A 125 4.71 2.44 -27.74
N GLN A 126 4.73 1.23 -28.31
CA GLN A 126 4.28 0.01 -27.63
C GLN A 126 5.14 -0.29 -26.41
N ALA A 127 6.47 -0.18 -26.50
CA ALA A 127 7.35 -0.36 -25.34
C ALA A 127 7.07 0.66 -24.23
N ASN A 128 6.84 1.92 -24.61
CA ASN A 128 6.46 2.98 -23.67
C ASN A 128 5.11 2.70 -22.98
N LEU A 129 4.15 2.10 -23.69
CA LEU A 129 2.87 1.67 -23.11
C LEU A 129 3.05 0.49 -22.15
N VAL A 130 3.89 -0.49 -22.49
CA VAL A 130 4.23 -1.62 -21.61
C VAL A 130 4.81 -1.10 -20.30
N MET A 131 5.78 -0.19 -20.36
CA MET A 131 6.35 0.43 -19.15
C MET A 131 5.32 1.22 -18.35
N GLY A 132 4.47 2.00 -19.02
CA GLY A 132 3.40 2.76 -18.37
C GLY A 132 2.36 1.88 -17.67
N LEU A 133 1.96 0.77 -18.30
CA LEU A 133 1.07 -0.23 -17.72
C LEU A 133 1.72 -0.94 -16.54
N SER A 134 2.98 -1.34 -16.67
CA SER A 134 3.73 -1.98 -15.57
C SER A 134 3.75 -1.08 -14.33
N GLY A 135 4.06 0.21 -14.51
CA GLY A 135 4.01 1.18 -13.41
C GLY A 135 2.61 1.36 -12.82
N ALA A 136 1.58 1.39 -13.66
CA ALA A 136 0.18 1.50 -13.20
C ALA A 136 -0.27 0.26 -12.41
N ILE A 137 0.13 -0.95 -12.82
CA ILE A 137 -0.13 -2.20 -12.10
C ILE A 137 0.56 -2.16 -10.74
N SER A 138 1.84 -1.78 -10.68
CA SER A 138 2.58 -1.68 -9.41
C SER A 138 1.93 -0.68 -8.45
N LEU A 139 1.49 0.48 -8.94
CA LEU A 139 0.75 1.45 -8.13
C LEU A 139 -0.59 0.88 -7.63
N ASN A 140 -1.33 0.16 -8.48
CA ASN A 140 -2.59 -0.47 -8.11
C ASN A 140 -2.39 -1.54 -7.01
N GLN A 141 -1.36 -2.36 -7.15
CA GLN A 141 -1.00 -3.39 -6.16
C GLN A 141 -0.65 -2.74 -4.81
N LEU A 142 0.20 -1.70 -4.81
CA LEU A 142 0.54 -0.95 -3.60
C LEU A 142 -0.71 -0.31 -2.96
N ALA A 143 -1.58 0.30 -3.76
CA ALA A 143 -2.82 0.90 -3.27
C ALA A 143 -3.69 -0.13 -2.54
N LYS A 144 -3.87 -1.32 -3.10
CA LYS A 144 -4.65 -2.41 -2.48
C LYS A 144 -4.02 -2.93 -1.20
N VAL A 145 -2.70 -3.13 -1.20
CA VAL A 145 -1.98 -3.61 0.00
C VAL A 145 -2.15 -2.61 1.15
N VAL A 146 -1.94 -1.31 0.89
CA VAL A 146 -2.12 -0.28 1.92
C VAL A 146 -3.59 -0.18 2.34
N ARG A 147 -4.54 -0.23 1.41
CA ARG A 147 -5.98 -0.25 1.72
C ARG A 147 -6.35 -1.45 2.59
N HIS A 148 -5.80 -2.62 2.30
CA HIS A 148 -6.00 -3.83 3.10
C HIS A 148 -5.49 -3.65 4.53
N TYR A 149 -4.31 -3.04 4.73
CA TYR A 149 -3.80 -2.72 6.06
C TYR A 149 -4.66 -1.69 6.80
N VAL A 150 -5.15 -0.66 6.11
CA VAL A 150 -6.09 0.32 6.70
C VAL A 150 -7.34 -0.38 7.23
N GLU A 151 -7.95 -1.23 6.42
CA GLU A 151 -9.15 -1.97 6.82
C GLU A 151 -8.86 -2.99 7.93
N THR A 152 -7.70 -3.61 7.91
CA THR A 152 -7.25 -4.51 8.98
C THR A 152 -7.13 -3.76 10.30
N VAL A 153 -6.41 -2.63 10.34
CA VAL A 153 -6.26 -1.82 11.56
C VAL A 153 -7.62 -1.27 12.03
N ARG A 154 -8.47 -0.82 11.10
CA ARG A 154 -9.81 -0.30 11.39
C ARG A 154 -10.73 -1.36 12.04
N LYS A 155 -10.67 -2.61 11.57
CA LYS A 155 -11.47 -3.72 12.11
C LYS A 155 -10.93 -4.25 13.43
N THR A 156 -9.62 -4.46 13.51
CA THR A 156 -9.02 -5.07 14.70
C THR A 156 -9.12 -4.12 15.90
N LYS A 157 -9.08 -2.79 15.69
CA LYS A 157 -9.08 -1.75 16.75
C LYS A 157 -8.09 -2.02 17.90
N ASN A 158 -7.16 -2.96 17.71
CA ASN A 158 -6.44 -3.55 18.81
C ASN A 158 -5.13 -2.79 18.97
N LEU A 159 -4.98 -2.20 20.15
CA LEU A 159 -3.82 -1.44 20.59
C LEU A 159 -2.61 -2.33 20.89
N GLN A 160 -2.73 -3.65 20.71
CA GLN A 160 -1.74 -4.66 21.08
C GLN A 160 -0.81 -5.10 19.94
N LEU A 161 -0.90 -4.52 18.73
CA LEU A 161 0.05 -4.77 17.62
C LEU A 161 1.08 -3.64 17.48
N GLY A 162 1.39 -2.96 18.60
CA GLY A 162 2.57 -2.11 18.74
C GLY A 162 3.65 -2.87 19.50
#